data_AF-A0A7K3LCH3-F1
#
_entry.id   AF-A0A7K3LCH3-F1
#
_cell.length_a   1.000
_cell.length_b   1.000
_cell.length_c   1.000
_cell.angle_alpha   90.00
_cell.angle_beta   90.00
_cell.angle_gamma   90.00
#
_symmetry.space_group_name_H-M   'P 1'
#
loop_
_entity.id
_entity.type
_entity.pdbx_description
1 polymer ?
#
loop_
_entity_poly.entity_id
_entity_poly.type
_entity_poly.pdbx_seq_one_letter_code
_entity_poly.pdbx_strand_id
1 'polypeptide(L)'
;MGGDALISSNSIARPMRDVGSFAAMSLDTMVQIFRPPWAWREFLLQTWFVARVSLVPTVLLSIPFTVLTTFTLNVLLVEIGAADFSGTGAALGTVTQTGPIVTVLVVAGAGGVPPVNESALF
;
A
#
# COMPACT_ATOMS: atom_id res chain seq x y z
N MET A 1 -36.13 31.82 -9.16
CA MET A 1 -34.65 31.92 -9.27
C MET A 1 -34.08 31.77 -7.85
N GLY A 2 -33.92 30.55 -7.36
CA GLY A 2 -33.57 30.33 -5.95
C GLY A 2 -33.25 28.87 -5.57
N GLY A 3 -33.09 27.97 -6.55
CA GLY A 3 -32.70 26.57 -6.30
C GLY A 3 -31.19 26.35 -6.35
N ASP A 4 -30.46 27.34 -6.84
CA ASP A 4 -29.08 27.30 -7.29
C ASP A 4 -28.08 27.57 -6.15
N ALA A 5 -28.48 28.35 -5.13
CA ALA A 5 -27.67 28.64 -3.95
C ALA A 5 -27.59 27.47 -2.93
N LEU A 6 -28.63 26.63 -2.86
CA LEU A 6 -28.67 25.47 -1.95
C LEU A 6 -27.81 24.29 -2.44
N ILE A 7 -27.56 24.22 -3.75
CA ILE A 7 -26.76 23.15 -4.38
C ILE A 7 -25.26 23.37 -4.14
N SER A 8 -24.80 24.63 -4.14
CA SER A 8 -23.38 24.99 -3.94
C SER A 8 -22.89 24.79 -2.50
N SER A 9 -23.70 25.15 -1.51
CA SER A 9 -23.37 24.94 -0.10
C SER A 9 -23.31 23.45 0.26
N ASN A 10 -24.18 22.64 -0.32
CA ASN A 10 -24.26 21.21 -0.01
C ASN A 10 -23.22 20.37 -0.77
N SER A 11 -22.75 20.82 -1.95
CA SER A 11 -21.70 20.12 -2.71
C SER A 11 -20.32 20.28 -2.09
N ILE A 12 -20.05 21.41 -1.42
CA ILE A 12 -18.78 21.69 -0.71
C ILE A 12 -18.85 21.20 0.74
N ALA A 13 -20.02 21.28 1.40
CA ALA A 13 -20.17 20.81 2.78
C ALA A 13 -20.08 19.29 2.93
N ARG A 14 -20.40 18.51 1.89
CA ARG A 14 -20.29 17.04 1.89
C ARG A 14 -18.84 16.55 2.02
N PRO A 15 -17.91 16.89 1.11
CA PRO A 15 -16.51 16.47 1.23
C PRO A 15 -15.85 17.02 2.50
N MET A 16 -16.24 18.21 2.96
CA MET A 16 -15.69 18.78 4.19
C MET A 16 -16.17 18.05 5.45
N ARG A 17 -17.39 17.48 5.44
CA ARG A 17 -17.85 16.56 6.50
C ARG A 17 -17.16 15.20 6.43
N ASP A 18 -16.92 14.68 5.24
CA ASP A 18 -16.24 13.38 5.09
C ASP A 18 -14.79 13.45 5.60
N VAL A 19 -14.08 14.54 5.28
CA VAL A 19 -12.74 14.80 5.82
C VAL A 19 -12.78 14.98 7.35
N GLY A 20 -13.77 15.71 7.88
CA GLY A 20 -13.95 15.88 9.31
C GLY A 20 -14.26 14.57 10.05
N SER A 21 -15.09 13.72 9.45
CA SER A 21 -15.45 12.39 9.96
C SER A 21 -14.23 11.46 9.95
N PHE A 22 -13.45 11.45 8.87
CA PHE A 22 -12.21 10.69 8.78
C PHE A 22 -11.17 11.16 9.81
N ALA A 23 -11.01 12.48 9.99
CA ALA A 23 -10.10 13.03 10.98
C ALA A 23 -10.52 12.66 12.41
N ALA A 24 -11.82 12.71 12.72
CA ALA A 24 -12.36 12.29 14.01
C ALA A 24 -12.12 10.79 14.26
N MET A 25 -12.43 9.93 13.28
CA MET A 25 -12.17 8.48 13.36
C MET A 25 -10.68 8.17 13.55
N SER A 26 -9.81 8.88 12.82
CA SER A 26 -8.35 8.71 12.93
C SER A 26 -7.83 9.13 14.30
N LEU A 27 -8.37 10.22 14.85
CA LEU A 27 -7.99 10.73 16.16
C LEU A 27 -8.49 9.81 17.28
N ASP A 28 -9.73 9.32 17.21
CA ASP A 28 -10.26 8.31 18.13
C ASP A 28 -9.41 7.03 18.09
N THR A 29 -9.06 6.56 16.89
CA THR A 29 -8.17 5.40 16.71
C THR A 29 -6.80 5.66 17.33
N MET A 30 -6.20 6.83 17.09
CA MET A 30 -4.88 7.20 17.65
C MET A 30 -4.91 7.25 19.18
N VAL A 31 -5.99 7.75 19.77
CA VAL A 31 -6.18 7.75 21.22
C VAL A 31 -6.36 6.32 21.76
N GLN A 32 -7.04 5.45 21.01
CA GLN A 32 -7.21 4.04 21.39
C GLN A 32 -5.92 3.22 21.32
N ILE A 33 -4.94 3.57 20.48
CA ILE A 33 -3.62 2.89 20.44
C ILE A 33 -2.96 2.87 21.83
N PHE A 34 -3.12 3.95 22.60
CA PHE A 34 -2.52 4.09 23.94
C PHE A 34 -3.36 3.50 25.08
N ARG A 35 -4.55 2.95 24.79
CA ARG A 35 -5.40 2.31 25.81
C ARG A 35 -5.25 0.78 25.76
N PRO A 36 -4.70 0.12 26.80
CA PRO A 36 -4.80 -1.34 26.93
C PRO A 36 -6.28 -1.73 27.20
N PRO A 37 -6.79 -2.91 26.78
CA PRO A 37 -6.11 -4.18 26.47
C PRO A 37 -5.79 -4.42 24.98
N TRP A 38 -4.53 -4.72 24.68
CA TRP A 38 -4.05 -4.95 23.31
C TRP A 38 -4.43 -6.33 22.76
N ALA A 39 -5.13 -6.37 21.62
CA ALA A 39 -5.54 -7.59 20.91
C ALA A 39 -4.40 -8.22 20.07
N TRP A 40 -3.27 -8.55 20.70
CA TRP A 40 -2.07 -9.07 20.02
C TRP A 40 -2.30 -10.31 19.16
N ARG A 41 -3.24 -11.18 19.58
CA ARG A 41 -3.60 -12.39 18.83
C ARG A 41 -4.24 -12.04 17.48
N GLU A 42 -5.16 -11.09 17.49
CA GLU A 42 -5.83 -10.61 16.28
C GLU A 42 -4.86 -9.85 15.37
N PHE A 43 -4.01 -9.01 15.96
CA PHE A 43 -2.98 -8.30 15.24
C PHE A 43 -2.02 -9.24 14.49
N LEU A 44 -1.55 -10.30 15.16
CA LEU A 44 -0.66 -11.29 14.54
C LEU A 44 -1.37 -12.11 13.44
N LEU A 45 -2.62 -12.53 13.67
CA LEU A 45 -3.40 -13.25 12.67
C LEU A 45 -3.68 -12.40 11.41
N GLN A 46 -4.06 -11.14 11.61
CA GLN A 46 -4.36 -10.23 10.52
C GLN A 46 -3.09 -9.82 9.77
N THR A 47 -1.99 -9.52 10.47
CA THR A 47 -0.68 -9.23 9.86
C THR A 47 -0.18 -10.44 9.06
N TRP A 48 -0.36 -11.66 9.58
CA TRP A 48 0.04 -12.89 8.89
C TRP A 48 -0.80 -13.15 7.62
N PHE A 49 -2.10 -12.88 7.66
CA PHE A 49 -2.97 -12.96 6.49
C PHE A 49 -2.54 -11.98 5.40
N VAL A 50 -2.35 -10.71 5.78
CA VAL A 50 -1.90 -9.65 4.88
C VAL A 50 -0.56 -10.00 4.24
N ALA A 51 0.42 -10.41 5.06
CA ALA A 51 1.74 -10.78 4.58
C ALA A 51 1.68 -11.94 3.57
N ARG A 52 0.84 -12.95 3.79
CA ARG A 52 0.69 -14.07 2.85
C ARG A 52 0.06 -13.65 1.52
N VAL A 53 -0.96 -12.78 1.56
CA VAL A 53 -1.65 -12.30 0.35
C VAL A 53 -0.74 -11.40 -0.50
N SER A 54 0.15 -10.62 0.12
CA SER A 54 1.01 -9.68 -0.59
C SER A 54 2.38 -10.25 -0.99
N LEU A 55 2.94 -11.20 -0.22
CA LEU A 55 4.30 -11.69 -0.44
C LEU A 55 4.43 -12.56 -1.69
N VAL A 56 3.43 -13.41 -1.97
CA VAL A 56 3.41 -14.26 -3.17
C VAL A 56 3.45 -13.43 -4.47
N PRO A 57 2.54 -12.47 -4.71
CA PRO A 57 2.57 -11.66 -5.92
C PRO A 57 3.81 -10.76 -6.00
N THR A 58 4.33 -10.28 -4.86
CA THR A 58 5.57 -9.48 -4.82
C THR A 58 6.79 -10.28 -5.30
N VAL A 59 6.97 -11.51 -4.80
CA VAL A 59 8.09 -12.36 -5.22
C VAL A 59 7.96 -12.74 -6.69
N LEU A 60 6.75 -13.10 -7.13
CA LEU A 60 6.46 -13.47 -8.50
C LEU A 60 6.71 -12.31 -9.49
N LEU A 61 6.41 -11.07 -9.10
CA LEU A 61 6.72 -9.87 -9.88
C LEU A 61 8.20 -9.46 -9.83
N SER A 62 8.92 -9.78 -8.75
CA SER A 62 10.33 -9.36 -8.61
C SER A 62 11.24 -10.00 -9.67
N ILE A 63 10.93 -11.24 -10.10
CA ILE A 63 11.70 -11.97 -11.11
C ILE A 63 11.65 -11.27 -12.48
N PRO A 64 10.47 -11.07 -13.11
CA PRO A 64 10.41 -10.40 -14.41
C PRO A 64 10.90 -8.95 -14.31
N PHE A 65 10.65 -8.26 -13.20
CA PHE A 65 11.08 -6.87 -13.03
C PHE A 65 12.61 -6.72 -12.96
N THR A 66 13.29 -7.61 -12.23
CA THR A 66 14.76 -7.61 -12.14
C THR A 66 15.40 -7.97 -13.48
N VAL A 67 14.81 -8.93 -14.21
CA VAL A 67 15.28 -9.32 -15.55
C VAL A 67 15.12 -8.17 -16.54
N LEU A 68 13.96 -7.51 -16.57
CA LEU A 68 13.70 -6.34 -17.43
C LEU A 68 14.64 -5.17 -17.12
N THR A 69 14.86 -4.87 -15.84
CA THR A 69 15.73 -3.76 -15.41
C THR A 69 17.19 -4.04 -15.77
N THR A 70 17.66 -5.27 -15.53
CA THR A 70 19.02 -5.69 -15.89
C THR A 70 19.22 -5.66 -17.40
N PHE A 71 18.25 -6.14 -18.18
CA PHE A 71 18.30 -6.10 -19.64
C PHE A 71 18.35 -4.66 -20.17
N THR A 72 17.45 -3.79 -19.69
CA THR A 72 17.38 -2.38 -20.10
C THR A 72 18.69 -1.66 -19.82
N LEU A 73 19.23 -1.82 -18.61
CA LEU A 73 20.52 -1.22 -18.24
C LEU A 73 21.68 -1.85 -19.01
N ASN A 74 21.66 -3.15 -19.28
CA ASN A 74 22.72 -3.80 -20.03
C ASN A 74 22.82 -3.24 -21.46
N VAL A 75 21.69 -3.07 -22.16
CA VAL A 75 21.68 -2.43 -23.49
C VAL A 75 22.24 -1.01 -23.42
N LEU A 76 21.77 -0.20 -22.47
CA LEU A 76 22.22 1.19 -22.30
C LEU A 76 23.72 1.30 -21.94
N LEU A 77 24.22 0.39 -21.08
CA LEU A 77 25.60 0.42 -20.62
C LEU A 77 26.57 -0.16 -21.66
N VAL A 78 26.15 -1.11 -22.49
CA VAL A 78 26.94 -1.62 -23.61
C VAL A 78 27.20 -0.52 -24.65
N GLU A 79 26.22 0.35 -24.91
CA GLU A 79 26.36 1.48 -25.86
C GLU A 79 27.42 2.51 -25.42
N ILE A 80 27.69 2.62 -24.11
CA ILE A 80 28.70 3.53 -23.55
C ILE A 80 29.96 2.81 -23.01
N GLY A 81 30.08 1.50 -23.24
CA GLY A 81 31.26 0.70 -22.84
C GLY A 81 31.37 0.38 -21.34
N ALA A 82 30.27 0.45 -20.58
CA ALA A 82 30.23 0.29 -19.12
C ALA A 82 29.43 -0.95 -18.64
N ALA A 83 29.35 -2.01 -19.46
CA ALA A 83 28.48 -3.18 -19.21
C ALA A 83 28.65 -3.83 -17.82
N ASP A 84 29.85 -3.77 -17.24
CA ASP A 84 30.17 -4.36 -15.93
C ASP A 84 29.42 -3.71 -14.74
N PHE A 85 28.90 -2.48 -14.91
CA PHE A 85 28.11 -1.78 -13.89
C PHE A 85 26.61 -2.08 -13.96
N SER A 86 26.13 -2.86 -14.94
CA SER A 86 24.70 -3.00 -15.20
C SER A 86 23.96 -3.72 -14.06
N GLY A 87 24.63 -4.65 -13.36
CA GLY A 87 24.06 -5.39 -12.24
C GLY A 87 23.83 -4.53 -11.00
N THR A 88 24.80 -3.69 -10.63
CA THR A 88 24.70 -2.79 -9.47
C THR A 88 23.67 -1.69 -9.72
N GLY A 89 23.62 -1.15 -10.95
CA GLY A 89 22.59 -0.20 -11.37
C GLY A 89 21.20 -0.81 -11.36
N ALA A 90 21.05 -2.06 -11.80
CA ALA A 90 19.77 -2.76 -11.83
C ALA A 90 19.24 -3.04 -10.42
N ALA A 91 20.12 -3.47 -9.52
CA ALA A 91 19.77 -3.71 -8.12
C ALA A 91 19.32 -2.42 -7.42
N LEU A 92 20.06 -1.32 -7.59
CA LEU A 92 19.70 -0.02 -7.00
C LEU A 92 18.40 0.56 -7.60
N GLY A 93 18.25 0.52 -8.92
CA GLY A 93 17.04 0.98 -9.60
C GLY A 93 15.80 0.16 -9.21
N THR A 94 15.98 -1.14 -9.00
CA THR A 94 14.91 -2.03 -8.57
C THR A 94 14.50 -1.77 -7.13
N VAL A 95 15.45 -1.75 -6.18
CA VAL A 95 15.14 -1.57 -4.75
C VAL A 95 14.44 -0.23 -4.47
N THR A 96 14.89 0.84 -5.13
CA THR A 96 14.33 2.20 -4.93
C THR A 96 12.90 2.35 -5.44
N GLN A 97 12.47 1.58 -6.43
CA GLN A 97 11.10 1.61 -6.96
C GLN A 97 10.21 0.52 -6.36
N THR A 98 10.75 -0.69 -6.19
CA THR A 98 10.01 -1.81 -5.60
C THR A 98 9.65 -1.54 -4.15
N GLY A 99 10.50 -0.87 -3.37
CA GLY A 99 10.20 -0.50 -1.98
C GLY A 99 8.87 0.26 -1.85
N PRO A 100 8.73 1.45 -2.47
CA PRO A 100 7.48 2.20 -2.44
C PRO A 100 6.28 1.46 -3.03
N ILE A 101 6.44 0.76 -4.17
CA ILE A 101 5.33 0.06 -4.84
C ILE A 101 4.76 -1.05 -3.95
N VAL A 102 5.64 -1.85 -3.35
CA VAL A 102 5.22 -2.97 -2.49
C VAL A 102 4.52 -2.44 -1.24
N THR A 103 5.03 -1.37 -0.63
CA THR A 103 4.38 -0.79 0.56
C THR A 103 2.96 -0.29 0.25
N VAL A 104 2.76 0.39 -0.89
CA VAL A 104 1.43 0.89 -1.31
C VAL A 104 0.49 -0.28 -1.64
N LEU A 105 0.98 -1.33 -2.30
CA LEU A 105 0.19 -2.51 -2.62
C LEU A 105 -0.27 -3.25 -1.36
N VAL A 106 0.62 -3.41 -0.38
CA VAL A 106 0.29 -4.04 0.91
C VAL A 106 -0.78 -3.23 1.62
N VAL A 107 -0.59 -1.91 1.74
CA VAL A 107 -1.54 -1.02 2.41
C VAL A 107 -2.90 -1.04 1.71
N ALA A 108 -2.93 -1.03 0.38
CA ALA A 108 -4.18 -1.07 -0.39
C ALA A 108 -4.88 -2.44 -0.35
N GLY A 109 -4.13 -3.56 -0.36
CA GLY A 109 -4.69 -4.91 -0.35
C GLY A 109 -5.10 -5.41 1.04
N ALA A 110 -4.43 -4.94 2.08
CA ALA A 110 -4.68 -5.35 3.47
C ALA A 110 -5.94 -4.73 4.07
N GLY A 111 -6.22 -3.47 3.72
CA GLY A 111 -7.24 -2.66 4.41
C GLY A 111 -8.69 -3.08 4.16
N GLY A 112 -8.96 -3.95 3.18
CA GLY A 112 -10.31 -4.25 2.73
C GLY A 112 -10.80 -5.67 2.96
N VAL A 113 -9.94 -6.63 3.31
CA VAL A 113 -10.30 -8.06 3.28
C VAL A 113 -10.25 -8.66 4.69
N PRO A 114 -11.40 -8.98 5.30
CA PRO A 114 -11.42 -9.72 6.55
C PRO A 114 -10.92 -11.15 6.35
N PRO A 115 -10.27 -11.75 7.36
CA PRO A 115 -9.83 -13.14 7.29
C PRO A 115 -11.05 -14.04 7.07
N VAL A 116 -11.02 -14.80 5.98
CA VAL A 116 -12.08 -15.77 5.65
C VAL A 116 -11.88 -17.04 6.48
N ASN A 117 -12.36 -17.05 7.73
CA ASN A 117 -12.53 -18.29 8.51
C ASN A 117 -13.57 -18.17 9.66
N GLU A 118 -14.68 -18.91 9.51
CA GLU A 118 -15.45 -19.74 10.48
C GLU A 118 -15.69 -19.31 11.95
N SER A 119 -15.25 -18.15 12.39
CA SER A 119 -15.36 -17.65 13.76
C SER A 119 -16.60 -16.78 14.01
N ALA A 120 -17.49 -16.65 13.02
CA ALA A 120 -18.79 -15.97 13.15
C ALA A 120 -19.87 -16.79 13.89
N LEU A 121 -19.51 -17.89 14.57
CA LEU A 121 -20.42 -18.77 15.29
C LEU A 121 -20.17 -18.84 16.81
N PHE A 122 -19.38 -17.92 17.37
CA PHE A 122 -19.32 -17.71 18.82
C PHE A 122 -19.48 -16.22 19.16
#